data_AF-W8ZAU5-F1
#
_entry.id   AF-W8ZAU5-F1
#
_cell.length_a   1.000
_cell.length_b   1.000
_cell.length_c   1.000
_cell.angle_alpha   90.00
_cell.angle_beta   90.00
_cell.angle_gamma   90.00
#
_symmetry.space_group_name_H-M   'P 1'
#
loop_
_entity.id
_entity.type
_entity.pdbx_description
1 polymer ?
#
loop_
_entity_poly.entity_id
_entity_poly.type
_entity_poly.pdbx_seq_one_letter_code
_entity_poly.pdbx_strand_id
1 'polypeptide(L)'
;MALTLNTQRYHISKLNTEPFKVIMPIKWYEKSYLGFMSLEKLNVYPISMLSPMDGYFTSKNLEPNIVLECKDVFTLLNFVAEEVVITILPQSEVRTIFEHRVKSVSIEDANEEIDEVAKVLNQLEGRKKIDLDASLEKELVDVIHYAISIASVNNIDLTKVITKKDKKAAIKYNQSPNLEEFLIFKR
;
A
#
# COMPACT_ATOMS: atom_id res chain seq x y z
N MET A 1 6.12 35.62 -3.48
CA MET A 1 7.59 35.68 -3.58
C MET A 1 8.14 34.45 -2.86
N ALA A 2 8.51 33.40 -3.59
CA ALA A 2 9.06 32.19 -2.98
C ALA A 2 10.50 32.47 -2.56
N LEU A 3 10.80 32.34 -1.27
CA LEU A 3 12.17 32.43 -0.76
C LEU A 3 12.95 31.22 -1.30
N THR A 4 13.91 31.46 -2.18
CA THR A 4 14.89 30.45 -2.58
C THR A 4 15.71 30.07 -1.35
N LEU A 5 15.43 28.89 -0.77
CA LEU A 5 16.22 28.30 0.32
C LEU A 5 17.66 28.12 -0.16
N ASN A 6 18.57 28.94 0.37
CA ASN A 6 20.01 28.78 0.14
C ASN A 6 20.52 27.61 0.99
N THR A 7 20.38 26.39 0.44
CA THR A 7 20.76 25.12 1.10
C THR A 7 22.26 24.96 1.31
N GLN A 8 23.10 25.83 0.73
CA GLN A 8 24.57 25.75 0.83
C GLN A 8 25.12 26.07 2.24
N ARG A 9 24.30 26.60 3.16
CA ARG A 9 24.71 26.92 4.54
C ARG A 9 24.27 25.90 5.58
N TYR A 10 23.54 24.85 5.18
CA TYR A 10 22.96 23.89 6.11
C TYR A 10 23.55 22.50 5.86
N HIS A 11 23.94 21.82 6.92
CA HIS A 11 24.19 20.38 6.88
C HIS A 11 22.85 19.66 6.95
N ILE A 12 22.36 19.20 5.81
CA ILE A 12 21.09 18.45 5.73
C ILE A 12 21.39 16.98 6.05
N SER A 13 20.95 16.54 7.23
CA SER A 13 20.97 15.12 7.58
C SER A 13 19.61 14.51 7.23
N LYS A 14 19.61 13.47 6.39
CA LYS A 14 18.40 12.70 6.10
C LYS A 14 18.03 11.91 7.35
N LEU A 15 16.87 12.19 7.93
CA LEU A 15 16.32 11.39 9.02
C LEU A 15 15.88 10.02 8.48
N ASN A 16 15.83 9.02 9.37
CA ASN A 16 15.30 7.71 9.01
C ASN A 16 13.86 7.86 8.52
N THR A 17 13.53 7.16 7.43
CA THR A 17 12.18 7.07 6.92
C THR A 17 11.32 6.29 7.90
N GLU A 18 10.25 6.91 8.36
CA GLU A 18 9.29 6.28 9.27
C GLU A 18 8.03 5.85 8.51
N PRO A 19 7.51 4.63 8.76
CA PRO A 19 6.27 4.19 8.13
C PRO A 19 5.07 4.98 8.66
N PHE A 20 4.25 5.46 7.74
CA PHE A 20 2.92 5.97 8.05
C PHE A 20 1.95 4.79 8.18
N LYS A 21 1.14 4.80 9.23
CA LYS A 21 0.16 3.75 9.52
C LYS A 21 -1.22 4.34 9.67
N VAL A 22 -2.21 3.53 9.31
CA VAL A 22 -3.61 3.81 9.62
C VAL A 22 -3.82 3.55 11.09
N ILE A 23 -4.31 4.55 11.80
CA ILE A 23 -4.71 4.46 13.19
C ILE A 23 -6.23 4.48 13.21
N MET A 24 -6.82 3.42 13.75
CA MET A 24 -8.26 3.21 13.78
C MET A 24 -8.73 2.81 15.18
N PRO A 25 -10.01 3.00 15.52
CA PRO A 25 -10.55 2.49 16.77
C PRO A 25 -10.43 0.96 16.81
N ILE A 26 -10.09 0.39 17.97
CA ILE A 26 -9.98 -1.08 18.11
C ILE A 26 -11.28 -1.79 17.70
N LYS A 27 -12.44 -1.16 17.95
CA LYS A 27 -13.73 -1.75 17.58
C LYS A 27 -13.97 -1.83 16.08
N TRP A 28 -13.29 -0.99 15.28
CA TRP A 28 -13.38 -1.01 13.82
C TRP A 28 -12.32 -1.92 13.20
N TYR A 29 -11.38 -2.42 14.00
CA TYR A 29 -10.38 -3.35 13.53
C TYR A 29 -11.02 -4.71 13.23
N GLU A 30 -10.99 -5.10 11.96
CA GLU A 30 -11.36 -6.43 11.54
C GLU A 30 -10.13 -7.36 11.55
N LYS A 31 -10.30 -8.60 12.01
CA LYS A 31 -9.22 -9.61 11.93
C LYS A 31 -8.83 -9.94 10.49
N SER A 32 -9.72 -9.68 9.53
CA SER A 32 -9.49 -9.81 8.09
C SER A 32 -8.34 -8.93 7.59
N TYR A 33 -7.99 -7.87 8.32
CA TYR A 33 -6.89 -6.98 7.96
C TYR A 33 -5.52 -7.64 8.09
N LEU A 34 -5.33 -8.68 8.90
CA LEU A 34 -4.00 -9.31 9.10
C LEU A 34 -2.85 -8.31 9.39
N GLY A 35 -3.17 -7.09 9.86
CA GLY A 35 -2.20 -6.02 10.08
C GLY A 35 -2.01 -5.04 8.92
N PHE A 36 -2.71 -5.24 7.80
CA PHE A 36 -2.65 -4.45 6.58
C PHE A 36 -4.02 -3.97 6.09
N MET A 37 -4.06 -2.81 5.44
CA MET A 37 -5.25 -2.20 4.88
C MET A 37 -4.96 -1.69 3.47
N SER A 38 -5.72 -2.16 2.49
CA SER A 38 -5.62 -1.67 1.12
C SER A 38 -6.11 -0.22 0.98
N LEU A 39 -5.55 0.47 0.01
CA LEU A 39 -5.91 1.85 -0.33
C LEU A 39 -7.41 2.02 -0.68
N GLU A 40 -8.03 1.03 -1.34
CA GLU A 40 -9.46 1.08 -1.67
C GLU A 40 -10.33 1.03 -0.40
N LYS A 41 -9.92 0.24 0.59
CA LYS A 41 -10.63 0.14 1.87
C LYS A 41 -10.48 1.40 2.73
N LEU A 42 -9.47 2.23 2.50
CA LEU A 42 -9.37 3.51 3.21
C LEU A 42 -10.50 4.47 2.84
N ASN A 43 -10.93 4.46 1.57
CA ASN A 43 -11.92 5.43 1.07
C ASN A 43 -13.32 5.24 1.68
N VAL A 44 -13.61 4.09 2.28
CA VAL A 44 -14.91 3.85 2.93
C VAL A 44 -15.00 4.40 4.35
N TYR A 45 -13.87 4.79 4.95
CA TYR A 45 -13.84 5.34 6.31
C TYR A 45 -13.85 6.86 6.32
N PRO A 46 -14.48 7.50 7.32
CA PRO A 46 -14.27 8.92 7.58
C PRO A 46 -12.83 9.13 8.05
N ILE A 47 -12.04 9.89 7.29
CA ILE A 47 -10.63 10.15 7.59
C ILE A 47 -10.49 11.56 8.19
N SER A 48 -9.72 11.66 9.27
CA SER A 48 -9.20 12.94 9.75
C SER A 48 -7.69 13.00 9.61
N MET A 49 -7.15 14.20 9.37
CA MET A 49 -5.73 14.39 9.10
C MET A 49 -5.20 15.61 9.83
N LEU A 50 -3.88 15.70 9.94
CA LEU A 50 -3.21 16.96 10.22
C LEU A 50 -3.13 17.77 8.93
N SER A 51 -3.45 19.07 8.98
CA SER A 51 -3.47 19.97 7.80
C SER A 51 -2.23 19.91 6.87
N PRO A 52 -1.00 19.57 7.32
CA PRO A 52 0.14 19.44 6.41
C PRO A 52 0.16 18.17 5.51
N MET A 53 -0.82 17.26 5.63
CA MET A 53 -0.76 15.93 4.99
C MET A 53 -1.41 15.81 3.61
N ASP A 54 -2.06 16.85 3.08
CA ASP A 54 -2.73 16.80 1.76
C ASP A 54 -1.81 16.35 0.60
N GLY A 55 -0.52 16.69 0.69
CA GLY A 55 0.47 16.32 -0.32
C GLY A 55 0.72 14.81 -0.45
N TYR A 56 0.55 14.04 0.64
CA TYR A 56 0.80 12.60 0.63
C TYR A 56 -0.21 11.87 -0.26
N PHE A 57 -1.50 12.16 -0.09
CA PHE A 57 -2.58 11.51 -0.86
C PHE A 57 -2.57 11.90 -2.33
N THR A 58 -2.28 13.17 -2.62
CA THR A 58 -2.14 13.66 -3.99
C THR A 58 -1.05 12.89 -4.74
N SER A 59 0.07 12.58 -4.09
CA SER A 59 1.18 11.82 -4.70
C SER A 59 0.85 10.35 -4.99
N LYS A 60 -0.16 9.79 -4.32
CA LYS A 60 -0.60 8.40 -4.43
C LYS A 60 -1.88 8.25 -5.25
N ASN A 61 -2.39 9.33 -5.85
CA ASN A 61 -3.67 9.39 -6.58
C ASN A 61 -4.86 8.86 -5.75
N LEU A 62 -4.87 9.22 -4.47
CA LEU A 62 -5.91 8.85 -3.52
C LEU A 62 -6.88 10.01 -3.32
N GLU A 63 -8.17 9.70 -3.32
CA GLU A 63 -9.24 10.63 -2.94
C GLU A 63 -9.91 10.14 -1.63
N PRO A 64 -9.19 10.23 -0.49
CA PRO A 64 -9.74 9.82 0.80
C PRO A 64 -10.96 10.68 1.17
N ASN A 65 -11.93 10.06 1.87
CA ASN A 65 -13.06 10.77 2.45
C ASN A 65 -12.63 11.57 3.70
N ILE A 66 -11.97 12.71 3.47
CA ILE A 66 -11.50 13.60 4.54
C ILE A 66 -12.70 14.36 5.11
N VAL A 67 -13.05 14.07 6.35
CA VAL A 67 -14.20 14.67 7.03
C VAL A 67 -13.80 15.78 8.02
N LEU A 68 -12.53 15.80 8.44
CA LEU A 68 -12.06 16.72 9.48
C LEU A 68 -10.55 16.96 9.39
N GLU A 69 -10.12 18.21 9.47
CA GLU A 69 -8.72 18.57 9.69
C GLU A 69 -8.46 18.96 11.15
N CYS A 70 -7.42 18.37 11.74
CA CYS A 70 -6.97 18.62 13.10
C CYS A 70 -5.66 19.42 13.12
N LYS A 71 -5.49 20.24 14.17
CA LYS A 71 -4.28 21.06 14.37
C LYS A 71 -3.19 20.35 15.19
N ASP A 72 -3.55 19.30 15.92
CA ASP A 72 -2.64 18.55 16.78
C ASP A 72 -2.98 17.06 16.84
N VAL A 73 -1.94 16.24 17.06
CA VAL A 73 -2.02 14.77 17.11
C VAL A 73 -2.89 14.27 18.24
N PHE A 74 -2.90 14.94 19.39
CA PHE A 74 -3.60 14.45 20.57
C PHE A 74 -5.13 14.54 20.40
N THR A 75 -5.62 15.67 19.89
CA THR A 75 -7.03 15.84 19.53
C THR A 75 -7.45 14.83 18.48
N LEU A 76 -6.62 14.65 17.45
CA LEU A 76 -6.84 13.68 16.38
C LEU A 76 -6.97 12.25 16.91
N LEU A 77 -6.03 11.80 17.75
CA LEU A 77 -6.07 10.46 18.36
C LEU A 77 -7.26 10.27 19.31
N ASN A 78 -7.76 11.33 19.95
CA ASN A 78 -9.00 11.23 20.73
C ASN A 78 -10.21 10.99 19.82
N PHE A 79 -10.34 11.68 18.68
CA PHE A 79 -11.45 11.38 17.76
C PHE A 79 -11.42 9.94 17.23
N VAL A 80 -10.21 9.40 17.02
CA VAL A 80 -10.05 7.98 16.67
C VAL A 80 -10.46 7.09 17.84
N ALA A 81 -10.03 7.39 19.06
CA ALA A 81 -10.40 6.60 20.24
C ALA A 81 -11.91 6.62 20.55
N GLU A 82 -12.59 7.70 20.17
CA GLU A 82 -14.05 7.89 20.32
C GLU A 82 -14.85 7.39 19.11
N GLU A 83 -14.23 6.61 18.19
CA GLU A 83 -14.92 5.98 17.06
C GLU A 83 -15.60 6.98 16.11
N VAL A 84 -14.97 8.12 15.88
CA VAL A 84 -15.48 9.15 14.96
C VAL A 84 -14.83 9.03 13.58
N VAL A 85 -13.52 8.80 13.56
CA VAL A 85 -12.68 8.82 12.35
C VAL A 85 -11.55 7.80 12.44
N ILE A 86 -10.93 7.49 11.30
CA ILE A 86 -9.57 6.95 11.24
C ILE A 86 -8.58 8.07 10.89
N THR A 87 -7.29 7.84 11.09
CA THR A 87 -6.24 8.79 10.67
C THR A 87 -5.02 8.06 10.12
N ILE A 88 -4.17 8.76 9.38
CA ILE A 88 -2.86 8.26 8.96
C ILE A 88 -1.78 9.10 9.65
N LEU A 89 -0.92 8.44 10.43
CA LEU A 89 0.13 9.09 11.21
C LEU A 89 1.42 8.27 11.19
N PRO A 90 2.60 8.90 11.40
CA PRO A 90 3.82 8.18 11.73
C PRO A 90 3.60 7.31 12.97
N GLN A 91 4.16 6.11 12.99
CA GLN A 91 3.96 5.16 14.09
C GLN A 91 4.39 5.74 15.47
N SER A 92 5.41 6.59 15.50
CA SER A 92 5.98 7.22 16.69
C SER A 92 5.06 8.25 17.33
N GLU A 93 4.10 8.79 16.58
CA GLU A 93 3.09 9.73 17.07
C GLU A 93 2.00 9.04 17.90
N VAL A 94 1.86 7.70 17.76
CA VAL A 94 0.89 6.91 18.52
C VAL A 94 1.40 6.74 19.94
N ARG A 95 0.90 7.59 20.84
CA ARG A 95 1.29 7.57 22.26
C ARG A 95 0.73 6.35 22.98
N THR A 96 1.48 5.86 23.96
CA THR A 96 1.14 4.69 24.81
C THR A 96 -0.24 4.78 25.46
N ILE A 97 -0.68 5.99 25.81
CA ILE A 97 -2.00 6.25 26.40
C ILE A 97 -3.18 5.87 25.48
N PHE A 98 -2.95 5.71 24.17
CA PHE A 98 -3.97 5.32 23.19
C PHE A 98 -3.87 3.83 22.79
N GLU A 99 -2.80 3.11 23.15
CA GLU A 99 -2.54 1.72 22.71
C GLU A 99 -3.68 0.74 23.00
N HIS A 100 -4.48 1.01 24.03
CA HIS A 100 -5.62 0.17 24.43
C HIS A 100 -6.96 0.61 23.84
N ARG A 101 -6.99 1.69 23.04
CA ARG A 101 -8.20 2.24 22.41
C ARG A 101 -8.10 2.28 20.89
N VAL A 102 -6.89 2.39 20.37
CA VAL A 102 -6.63 2.46 18.93
C VAL A 102 -5.74 1.31 18.48
N LYS A 103 -5.85 0.95 17.21
CA LYS A 103 -5.02 -0.04 16.54
C LYS A 103 -4.28 0.61 15.39
N SER A 104 -3.00 0.29 15.24
CA SER A 104 -2.22 0.65 14.06
C SER A 104 -2.24 -0.48 13.03
N VAL A 105 -2.44 -0.12 11.78
CA VAL A 105 -2.54 -1.01 10.63
C VAL A 105 -1.67 -0.43 9.51
N SER A 106 -0.85 -1.25 8.89
CA SER A 106 -0.02 -0.85 7.75
C SER A 106 -0.90 -0.59 6.52
N ILE A 107 -0.46 0.30 5.64
CA ILE A 107 -1.14 0.55 4.37
C ILE A 107 -0.50 -0.35 3.32
N GLU A 108 -1.30 -1.20 2.66
CA GLU A 108 -0.85 -1.97 1.50
C GLU A 108 -0.69 -1.01 0.31
N ASP A 109 0.55 -0.79 -0.11
CA ASP A 109 0.87 -0.14 -1.37
C ASP A 109 1.18 -1.23 -2.40
N ALA A 110 0.50 -1.20 -3.55
CA ALA A 110 0.75 -2.11 -4.67
C ALA A 110 2.23 -2.16 -5.10
N ASN A 111 2.97 -1.07 -4.87
CA ASN A 111 4.41 -1.01 -5.14
C ASN A 111 5.22 -1.84 -4.14
N GLU A 112 4.77 -1.94 -2.89
CA GLU A 112 5.45 -2.75 -1.87
C GLU A 112 5.41 -4.24 -2.24
N GLU A 113 4.30 -4.75 -2.78
CA GLU A 113 4.20 -6.17 -3.18
C GLU A 113 5.22 -6.54 -4.28
N ILE A 114 5.41 -5.66 -5.26
CA ILE A 114 6.43 -5.86 -6.31
C ILE A 114 7.85 -5.75 -5.74
N ASP A 115 8.06 -4.86 -4.77
CA ASP A 115 9.33 -4.72 -4.06
C ASP A 115 9.64 -5.93 -3.15
N GLU A 116 8.65 -6.56 -2.53
CA GLU A 116 8.79 -7.80 -1.76
C GLU A 116 9.15 -8.99 -2.66
N VAL A 117 8.49 -9.14 -3.81
CA VAL A 117 8.90 -10.13 -4.82
C VAL A 117 10.36 -9.90 -5.25
N ALA A 118 10.76 -8.65 -5.50
CA ALA A 118 12.14 -8.32 -5.85
C ALA A 118 13.12 -8.63 -4.70
N LYS A 119 12.74 -8.41 -3.43
CA LYS A 119 13.57 -8.77 -2.26
C LYS A 119 13.77 -10.28 -2.17
N VAL A 120 12.70 -11.08 -2.28
CA VAL A 120 12.78 -12.55 -2.24
C VAL A 120 13.64 -13.09 -3.39
N LEU A 121 13.47 -12.58 -4.61
CA LEU A 121 14.32 -12.95 -5.75
C LEU A 121 15.80 -12.65 -5.50
N ASN A 122 16.12 -11.49 -4.93
CA ASN A 122 17.50 -11.14 -4.57
C ASN A 122 18.08 -12.03 -3.46
N GLN A 123 17.26 -12.51 -2.52
CA GLN A 123 17.67 -13.48 -1.50
C GLN A 123 17.94 -14.85 -2.12
N LEU A 124 17.06 -15.33 -3.02
CA LEU A 124 17.24 -16.59 -3.75
C LEU A 124 18.51 -16.58 -4.62
N GLU A 125 18.86 -15.44 -5.19
CA GLU A 125 20.10 -15.24 -5.95
C GLU A 125 21.35 -15.05 -5.05
N GLY A 126 21.20 -15.12 -3.72
CA GLY A 126 22.31 -15.01 -2.76
C GLY A 126 22.87 -13.59 -2.61
N ARG A 127 22.17 -12.57 -3.10
CA ARG A 127 22.62 -11.16 -3.05
C ARG A 127 22.32 -10.46 -1.73
N LYS A 128 21.40 -10.99 -0.91
CA LYS A 128 21.04 -10.50 0.43
C LYS A 128 20.79 -11.65 1.40
N LYS A 129 20.95 -11.36 2.70
CA LYS A 129 20.74 -12.33 3.79
C LYS A 129 19.29 -12.83 3.78
N ILE A 130 19.12 -14.14 3.95
CA ILE A 130 17.82 -14.82 3.96
C ILE A 130 17.07 -14.41 5.22
N ASP A 131 15.90 -13.80 5.05
CA ASP A 131 14.91 -13.65 6.11
C ASP A 131 13.94 -14.84 6.03
N LEU A 132 13.67 -15.51 7.15
CA LEU A 132 13.16 -16.88 7.16
C LEU A 132 11.64 -17.00 6.90
N ASP A 133 10.90 -15.89 6.80
CA ASP A 133 9.42 -15.89 6.76
C ASP A 133 8.79 -15.55 5.40
N ALA A 134 9.55 -15.05 4.42
CA ALA A 134 9.02 -14.67 3.11
C ALA A 134 9.33 -15.74 2.04
N SER A 135 8.30 -16.31 1.41
CA SER A 135 8.45 -17.26 0.31
C SER A 135 8.00 -16.62 -1.01
N LEU A 136 8.67 -16.96 -2.11
CA LEU A 136 8.34 -16.41 -3.44
C LEU A 136 6.88 -16.72 -3.81
N GLU A 137 6.39 -17.89 -3.40
CA GLU A 137 5.01 -18.32 -3.64
C GLU A 137 4.01 -17.40 -2.96
N LYS A 138 4.27 -17.00 -1.71
CA LYS A 138 3.41 -16.10 -0.95
C LYS A 138 3.36 -14.70 -1.59
N GLU A 139 4.52 -14.11 -1.84
CA GLU A 139 4.58 -12.75 -2.42
C GLU A 139 3.98 -12.71 -3.85
N LEU A 140 4.14 -13.76 -4.65
CA LEU A 140 3.48 -13.85 -5.96
C LEU A 140 1.95 -13.97 -5.84
N VAL A 141 1.44 -14.66 -4.82
CA VAL A 141 0.00 -14.74 -4.56
C VAL A 141 -0.55 -13.36 -4.18
N ASP A 142 0.17 -12.59 -3.37
CA ASP A 142 -0.25 -11.25 -2.96
C ASP A 142 -0.32 -10.29 -4.16
N VAL A 143 0.69 -10.32 -5.06
CA VAL A 143 0.65 -9.60 -6.34
C VAL A 143 -0.55 -10.00 -7.21
N ILE A 144 -0.84 -11.29 -7.32
CA ILE A 144 -1.98 -11.79 -8.12
C ILE A 144 -3.30 -11.35 -7.48
N HIS A 145 -3.45 -11.48 -6.17
CA HIS A 145 -4.66 -11.11 -5.43
C HIS A 145 -4.98 -9.63 -5.65
N TYR A 146 -3.98 -8.77 -5.52
CA TYR A 146 -4.16 -7.33 -5.72
C TYR A 146 -4.49 -6.99 -7.17
N ALA A 147 -3.79 -7.59 -8.14
CA ALA A 147 -4.08 -7.38 -9.57
C ALA A 147 -5.52 -7.78 -9.94
N ILE A 148 -6.01 -8.91 -9.42
CA ILE A 148 -7.40 -9.36 -9.61
C ILE A 148 -8.39 -8.39 -8.96
N SER A 149 -8.07 -7.89 -7.76
CA SER A 149 -8.93 -6.95 -7.03
C SER A 149 -9.10 -5.64 -7.81
N ILE A 150 -8.00 -5.01 -8.25
CA ILE A 150 -8.03 -3.79 -9.08
C ILE A 150 -8.87 -4.02 -10.34
N ALA A 151 -8.63 -5.14 -11.03
CA ALA A 151 -9.35 -5.43 -12.26
C ALA A 151 -10.86 -5.59 -12.04
N SER A 152 -11.24 -6.22 -10.92
CA SER A 152 -12.64 -6.40 -10.54
C SER A 152 -13.32 -5.06 -10.28
N VAL A 153 -12.68 -4.16 -9.54
CA VAL A 153 -13.21 -2.81 -9.24
C VAL A 153 -13.32 -1.95 -10.50
N ASN A 154 -12.39 -2.12 -11.45
CA ASN A 154 -12.33 -1.31 -12.67
C ASN A 154 -13.02 -1.95 -13.88
N ASN A 155 -13.80 -3.03 -13.69
CA ASN A 155 -14.44 -3.79 -14.77
C ASN A 155 -13.48 -4.20 -15.91
N ILE A 156 -12.25 -4.59 -15.55
CA ILE A 156 -11.23 -5.06 -16.49
C ILE A 156 -11.32 -6.58 -16.60
N ASP A 157 -11.57 -7.09 -17.80
CA ASP A 157 -11.46 -8.51 -18.12
C ASP A 157 -9.97 -8.91 -18.22
N LEU A 158 -9.40 -9.31 -17.09
CA LEU A 158 -8.01 -9.74 -17.01
C LEU A 158 -7.71 -10.93 -17.89
N THR A 159 -8.63 -11.88 -18.04
CA THR A 159 -8.44 -13.05 -18.91
C THR A 159 -8.16 -12.57 -20.32
N LYS A 160 -9.05 -11.76 -20.90
CA LYS A 160 -8.88 -11.21 -22.25
C LYS A 160 -7.61 -10.39 -22.40
N VAL A 161 -7.27 -9.56 -21.41
CA VAL A 161 -6.08 -8.70 -21.46
C VAL A 161 -4.79 -9.54 -21.42
N ILE A 162 -4.73 -10.55 -20.55
CA ILE A 162 -3.61 -11.48 -20.42
C ILE A 162 -3.41 -12.26 -21.72
N THR A 163 -4.46 -12.88 -22.27
CA THR A 163 -4.35 -13.67 -23.51
C THR A 163 -3.90 -12.80 -24.69
N LYS A 164 -4.41 -11.56 -24.78
CA LYS A 164 -4.00 -10.61 -25.82
C LYS A 164 -2.53 -10.17 -25.67
N LYS A 165 -2.07 -9.94 -24.43
CA LYS A 165 -0.68 -9.58 -24.15
C LYS A 165 0.26 -10.73 -24.50
N ASP A 166 -0.08 -11.94 -24.09
CA ASP A 166 0.70 -13.15 -24.37
C ASP A 166 0.80 -13.40 -25.88
N LYS A 167 -0.31 -13.37 -26.62
CA LYS A 167 -0.32 -13.52 -28.08
C LYS A 167 0.60 -12.51 -28.78
N LYS A 168 0.58 -11.24 -28.34
CA LYS A 168 1.49 -10.22 -28.85
C LYS A 168 2.95 -10.54 -28.52
N ALA A 169 3.25 -11.02 -27.32
CA ALA A 169 4.60 -11.41 -26.91
C ALA A 169 5.09 -12.63 -27.71
N ALA A 170 4.25 -13.65 -27.87
CA ALA A 170 4.55 -14.84 -28.65
C ALA A 170 4.94 -14.50 -30.10
N ILE A 171 4.15 -13.65 -30.76
CA ILE A 171 4.49 -13.14 -32.11
C ILE A 171 5.82 -12.38 -32.10
N LYS A 172 6.01 -11.47 -31.13
CA LYS A 172 7.23 -10.64 -31.02
C LYS A 172 8.50 -11.50 -30.84
N TYR A 173 8.41 -12.60 -30.09
CA TYR A 173 9.54 -13.45 -29.75
C TYR A 173 9.60 -14.75 -30.56
N ASN A 174 8.77 -14.89 -31.60
CA ASN A 174 8.64 -16.08 -32.43
C ASN A 174 8.48 -17.37 -31.59
N GLN A 175 7.67 -17.29 -30.54
CA GLN A 175 7.35 -18.38 -29.62
C GLN A 175 5.98 -18.98 -29.97
N SER A 176 5.86 -20.30 -29.86
CA SER A 176 4.62 -21.06 -30.05
C SER A 176 4.65 -22.30 -29.15
N PRO A 177 3.51 -22.73 -28.57
CA PRO A 177 2.18 -22.12 -28.67
C PRO A 177 2.06 -20.87 -27.80
N ASN A 178 1.22 -19.91 -28.22
CA ASN A 178 0.75 -18.87 -27.29
C ASN A 178 -0.30 -19.42 -26.32
N LEU A 179 -0.68 -18.66 -25.31
CA LEU A 179 -1.59 -19.08 -24.25
C LEU A 179 -2.97 -19.50 -24.79
N GLU A 180 -3.49 -18.83 -25.82
CA GLU A 180 -4.77 -19.18 -26.45
C GLU A 180 -4.68 -20.57 -27.11
N GLU A 181 -3.64 -20.80 -27.90
CA GLU A 181 -3.34 -22.09 -28.53
C GLU A 181 -3.14 -23.17 -27.47
N PHE A 182 -2.32 -22.90 -26.45
CA PHE A 182 -2.03 -23.86 -25.38
C PHE A 182 -3.29 -24.34 -24.65
N LEU A 183 -4.21 -23.42 -24.33
CA LEU A 183 -5.47 -23.75 -23.66
C LEU A 183 -6.41 -24.56 -24.55
N ILE A 184 -6.34 -24.40 -25.88
CA ILE A 184 -7.11 -25.18 -26.85
C ILE A 184 -6.54 -26.60 -27.00
N PHE A 185 -5.21 -26.76 -27.04
CA PHE A 185 -4.55 -28.06 -27.25
C PHE A 185 -4.55 -28.98 -26.02
N LYS A 186 -4.79 -28.45 -24.81
CA LYS A 186 -4.81 -29.24 -23.57
C LYS A 186 -6.20 -29.77 -23.18
N ARG A 187 -7.21 -29.54 -24.02
CA ARG A 187 -8.59 -30.06 -23.89
C ARG A 187 -8.78 -31.29 -24.77
#